data_AF-A0AAX4MR57-F1
#
_entry.id   AF-A0AAX4MR57-F1
#
_cell.length_a   1.000
_cell.length_b   1.000
_cell.length_c   1.000
_cell.angle_alpha   90.00
_cell.angle_beta   90.00
_cell.angle_gamma   90.00
#
_symmetry.space_group_name_H-M   'P 1'
#
loop_
_entity.id
_entity.type
_entity.pdbx_description
1 polymer ?
#
loop_
_entity_poly.entity_id
_entity_poly.type
_entity_poly.pdbx_seq_one_letter_code
_entity_poly.pdbx_strand_id
1 'polypeptide(L)'
;MASFRSRWGGEGIHLYEFIIHTARYGSWETGARSPAMTLGELKLRKGSRFLYEYDLNIPWGHEIRLEERQPVKPGAHYPACTSGPPPTASW
;
A
#
# COMPACT_ATOMS: atom_id res chain seq x y z
N MET A 1 13.36 16.95 -25.28
CA MET A 1 13.99 15.90 -24.47
C MET A 1 14.81 16.58 -23.40
N ALA A 2 14.46 16.44 -22.13
CA ALA A 2 15.29 16.89 -21.01
C ALA A 2 15.49 15.69 -20.10
N SER A 3 16.75 15.24 -19.99
CA SER A 3 17.14 14.17 -19.07
C SER A 3 17.48 14.80 -17.73
N PHE A 4 16.85 14.33 -16.66
CA PHE A 4 17.33 14.55 -15.31
C PHE A 4 18.38 13.47 -14.99
N ARG A 5 19.47 13.84 -14.31
CA ARG A 5 20.47 12.90 -13.81
C ARG A 5 20.79 13.26 -12.37
N SER A 6 20.57 12.35 -11.44
CA SER A 6 21.05 12.44 -10.06
C SER A 6 22.55 12.10 -10.00
N ARG A 7 23.30 12.87 -9.19
CA ARG A 7 24.79 12.87 -9.15
C ARG A 7 25.38 12.07 -7.97
N TRP A 8 24.58 11.30 -7.25
CA TRP A 8 25.05 10.36 -6.23
C TRP A 8 24.12 9.14 -6.30
N GLY A 9 24.65 7.98 -6.72
CA GLY A 9 23.84 6.83 -7.12
C GLY A 9 23.04 6.24 -5.97
N GLY A 10 21.72 6.44 -6.03
CA GLY A 10 20.77 5.92 -5.05
C GLY A 10 19.42 6.61 -5.17
N GLU A 11 18.88 6.75 -6.39
CA GLU A 11 17.44 6.95 -6.53
C GLU A 11 16.79 5.66 -6.03
N GLY A 12 16.46 5.65 -4.74
CA GLY A 12 15.93 4.48 -4.04
C GLY A 12 14.67 4.01 -4.73
N ILE A 13 14.79 2.95 -5.54
CA ILE A 13 13.64 2.17 -5.96
C ILE A 13 13.11 1.50 -4.70
N HIS A 14 12.26 2.20 -3.96
CA HIS A 14 11.58 1.63 -2.81
C HIS A 14 10.51 0.69 -3.34
N LEU A 15 10.88 -0.59 -3.38
CA LEU A 15 10.00 -1.66 -3.81
C LEU A 15 8.89 -1.84 -2.78
N TYR A 16 7.68 -2.06 -3.26
CA TYR A 16 6.53 -2.36 -2.41
C TYR A 16 5.73 -3.50 -3.00
N GLU A 17 5.06 -4.25 -2.13
CA GLU A 17 4.16 -5.33 -2.52
C GLU A 17 2.98 -5.48 -1.56
N PHE A 18 1.84 -5.83 -2.12
CA PHE A 18 0.68 -6.35 -1.41
C PHE A 18 0.62 -7.86 -1.59
N ILE A 19 0.59 -8.59 -0.49
CA ILE A 19 0.46 -10.05 -0.48
C ILE A 19 -0.98 -10.39 -0.08
N ILE A 20 -1.79 -10.71 -1.07
CA ILE A 20 -3.22 -11.00 -0.91
C ILE A 20 -3.44 -12.46 -1.28
N HIS A 21 -3.77 -13.28 -0.27
CA HIS A 21 -3.82 -14.74 -0.39
C HIS A 21 -2.49 -15.30 -0.93
N THR A 22 -2.48 -15.85 -2.13
CA THR A 22 -1.28 -16.40 -2.79
C THR A 22 -0.73 -15.50 -3.90
N ALA A 23 -1.34 -14.32 -4.11
CA ALA A 23 -0.95 -13.39 -5.17
C ALA A 23 -0.22 -12.17 -4.60
N ARG A 24 0.83 -11.76 -5.32
CA ARG A 24 1.61 -10.55 -5.04
C ARG A 24 1.26 -9.48 -6.06
N TYR A 25 1.04 -8.26 -5.60
CA TYR A 25 0.77 -7.07 -6.43
C TYR A 25 1.70 -5.95 -6.02
N GLY A 26 2.43 -5.30 -6.93
CA GLY A 26 3.45 -4.36 -6.48
C GLY A 26 4.24 -3.70 -7.59
N SER A 27 5.41 -3.16 -7.21
CA SER A 27 6.36 -2.55 -8.15
C SER A 27 6.69 -3.50 -9.30
N TRP A 28 6.81 -2.97 -10.51
CA TRP A 28 7.07 -3.75 -11.72
C TRP A 28 8.34 -4.61 -11.60
N GLU A 29 9.35 -4.06 -10.93
CA GLU A 29 10.67 -4.65 -10.71
C GLU A 29 10.64 -5.93 -9.88
N THR A 30 9.57 -6.21 -9.13
CA THR A 30 9.49 -7.37 -8.25
C THR A 30 8.94 -8.63 -8.93
N GLY A 31 8.47 -8.52 -10.18
CA GLY A 31 7.76 -9.60 -10.86
C GLY A 31 6.36 -9.86 -10.28
N ALA A 32 5.87 -8.99 -9.40
CA ALA A 32 4.50 -9.00 -8.92
C ALA A 32 3.52 -8.60 -10.03
N ARG A 33 2.23 -8.92 -9.81
CA ARG A 33 1.16 -8.48 -10.69
C ARG A 33 0.98 -6.97 -10.59
N SER A 34 0.43 -6.37 -11.65
CA SER A 34 0.10 -4.93 -11.65
C SER A 34 -0.86 -4.59 -10.51
N PRO A 35 -0.58 -3.55 -9.71
CA PRO A 35 -1.46 -3.09 -8.64
C PRO A 35 -2.56 -2.15 -9.15
N ALA A 36 -2.65 -1.91 -10.47
CA ALA A 36 -3.64 -1.02 -11.10
C ALA A 36 -5.04 -1.65 -11.15
N MET A 37 -5.63 -1.83 -9.97
CA MET A 37 -6.96 -2.40 -9.76
C MET A 37 -7.58 -1.83 -8.48
N THR A 38 -8.90 -1.86 -8.42
CA THR A 38 -9.67 -1.34 -7.30
C THR A 38 -9.78 -2.38 -6.17
N LEU A 39 -9.96 -1.90 -4.94
CA LEU A 39 -10.29 -2.77 -3.80
C LEU A 39 -11.63 -3.53 -3.98
N GLY A 40 -12.49 -3.04 -4.89
CA GLY A 40 -13.72 -3.73 -5.29
C GLY A 40 -13.42 -5.02 -6.06
N GLU A 41 -12.51 -4.96 -7.02
CA GLU A 41 -12.13 -6.09 -7.88
C GLU A 41 -11.44 -7.22 -7.12
N LEU A 42 -10.78 -6.92 -6.00
CA LEU A 42 -10.20 -7.92 -5.12
C LEU A 42 -11.23 -8.86 -4.46
N LYS A 43 -12.52 -8.46 -4.42
CA LYS A 43 -13.62 -9.23 -3.81
C LYS A 43 -13.32 -9.73 -2.38
N LEU A 44 -12.52 -8.98 -1.61
CA LEU A 44 -12.21 -9.30 -0.22
C LEU A 44 -13.47 -9.31 0.63
N ARG A 45 -13.57 -10.31 1.52
CA ARG A 45 -14.65 -10.44 2.49
C ARG A 45 -14.38 -9.55 3.70
N LYS A 46 -15.45 -9.23 4.44
CA LYS A 46 -15.32 -8.58 5.75
C LYS A 46 -14.40 -9.43 6.65
N GLY A 47 -13.45 -8.80 7.30
CA GLY A 47 -12.44 -9.44 8.15
C GLY A 47 -11.23 -10.00 7.40
N SER A 48 -11.17 -9.93 6.07
CA SER A 48 -9.97 -10.31 5.31
C SER A 48 -8.77 -9.49 5.74
N ARG A 49 -7.62 -10.16 5.89
CA ARG A 49 -6.32 -9.60 6.25
C ARG A 49 -5.35 -9.87 5.10
N PHE A 50 -4.47 -8.92 4.81
CA PHE A 50 -3.42 -9.05 3.81
C PHE A 50 -2.22 -8.20 4.20
N LEU A 51 -1.05 -8.52 3.68
CA LEU A 51 0.18 -7.80 4.01
C LEU A 51 0.47 -6.73 2.97
N TYR A 52 1.08 -5.64 3.43
CA TYR A 52 1.74 -4.63 2.65
C TYR A 52 3.19 -4.53 3.12
N GLU A 53 4.13 -4.86 2.25
CA GLU A 53 5.56 -4.77 2.51
C GLU A 53 6.13 -3.60 1.72
N TYR A 54 7.05 -2.86 2.33
CA TYR A 54 7.71 -1.72 1.72
C TYR A 54 9.18 -1.72 2.11
N ASP A 55 10.03 -1.36 1.15
CA ASP A 55 11.48 -1.53 1.23
C ASP A 55 11.85 -2.99 1.50
N LEU A 56 11.73 -3.83 0.47
CA LEU A 56 11.95 -5.29 0.52
C LEU A 56 13.33 -5.73 1.05
N ASN A 57 14.26 -4.80 1.27
CA ASN A 57 15.55 -5.07 1.90
C ASN A 57 15.48 -5.13 3.43
N ILE A 58 14.43 -4.57 4.03
CA ILE A 58 14.18 -4.52 5.46
C ILE A 58 12.80 -5.17 5.69
N PRO A 59 12.60 -5.97 6.75
CA PRO A 59 11.32 -6.63 7.02
C PRO A 59 10.28 -5.63 7.57
N TRP A 60 10.02 -4.54 6.85
CA TRP A 60 9.01 -3.57 7.21
C TRP A 60 7.71 -3.91 6.48
N GLY A 61 6.79 -4.48 7.24
CA GLY A 61 5.49 -4.92 6.76
C GLY A 61 4.35 -4.45 7.66
N HIS A 62 3.23 -4.13 7.04
CA HIS A 62 1.98 -3.79 7.70
C HIS A 62 0.90 -4.80 7.32
N GLU A 63 0.15 -5.23 8.33
CA GLU A 63 -1.07 -5.96 8.07
C GLU A 63 -2.23 -4.99 7.87
N ILE A 64 -2.95 -5.16 6.77
CA ILE A 64 -4.14 -4.39 6.44
C ILE A 64 -5.36 -5.31 6.59
N ARG A 65 -6.40 -4.83 7.28
CA ARG A 65 -7.65 -5.55 7.50
C ARG A 65 -8.83 -4.80 6.93
N LEU A 66 -9.66 -5.49 6.14
CA LEU A 66 -10.93 -4.95 5.70
C LEU A 66 -11.99 -5.13 6.80
N GLU A 67 -12.19 -4.10 7.61
CA GLU A 67 -13.14 -4.17 8.72
C GLU A 67 -14.60 -4.05 8.26
N GLU A 68 -14.89 -3.19 7.29
CA GLU A 68 -16.24 -2.99 6.79
C GLU A 68 -16.26 -2.35 5.39
N ARG A 69 -17.33 -2.59 4.64
CA ARG A 69 -17.66 -1.84 3.41
C ARG A 69 -18.93 -1.04 3.69
N GLN A 70 -18.83 0.28 3.70
CA GLN A 70 -19.96 1.18 3.93
C GLN A 70 -20.29 1.97 2.66
N PRO A 71 -21.55 2.38 2.46
CA PRO A 71 -21.89 3.36 1.44
C PRO A 71 -21.09 4.66 1.63
N VAL A 72 -20.79 5.33 0.52
CA VAL A 72 -20.16 6.65 0.55
C VAL A 72 -21.08 7.62 1.31
N LYS A 73 -20.52 8.35 2.28
CA LYS A 73 -21.28 9.36 3.03
C LYS A 73 -21.37 10.64 2.19
N PRO A 74 -22.59 11.17 1.91
CA PRO A 74 -22.74 12.42 1.18
C PRO A 74 -21.98 13.56 1.85
N GLY A 75 -21.22 14.34 1.07
CA GLY A 75 -20.44 15.47 1.57
C GLY A 75 -19.15 15.12 2.35
N ALA A 76 -18.79 13.84 2.48
CA ALA A 76 -17.54 13.44 3.11
C ALA A 76 -16.35 13.49 2.13
N HIS A 77 -15.18 13.87 2.64
CA HIS A 77 -13.91 13.80 1.91
C HIS A 77 -13.15 12.53 2.32
N TYR A 78 -12.61 11.82 1.33
CA TYR A 78 -11.85 10.58 1.52
C TYR A 78 -10.45 10.71 0.88
N PRO A 79 -9.41 10.03 1.40
CA PRO A 79 -9.39 9.17 2.59
C PRO A 79 -9.55 9.96 3.90
N ALA A 80 -10.10 9.31 4.94
CA ALA A 80 -10.28 9.89 6.26
C ALA A 80 -9.77 8.95 7.34
N CYS A 81 -9.00 9.48 8.30
CA CYS A 81 -8.55 8.74 9.47
C CYS A 81 -9.63 8.86 10.57
N THR A 82 -10.31 7.76 10.86
CA THR A 82 -11.38 7.72 11.88
C THR A 82 -10.86 7.36 13.27
N SER A 83 -9.69 6.74 13.34
CA SER A 83 -9.06 6.28 14.57
C SER A 83 -7.56 6.04 14.34
N GLY A 84 -6.79 6.16 15.41
CA GLY A 84 -5.36 5.92 15.41
C GLY A 84 -4.74 6.50 16.67
N PRO A 85 -3.57 6.00 17.10
CA PRO A 85 -2.82 6.69 18.13
C PRO A 85 -2.44 8.10 17.62
N PRO A 86 -2.38 9.11 18.51
CA PRO A 86 -1.77 10.39 18.14
C PRO A 86 -0.35 10.11 17.63
N PRO A 87 0.18 10.91 16.69
CA PRO A 87 1.55 10.74 16.23
C PRO A 87 2.47 10.80 17.44
N THR A 88 3.01 9.65 17.86
CA THR A 88 4.02 9.59 18.90
C THR A 88 5.29 10.11 18.28
N ALA A 89 5.66 11.34 18.62
CA ALA A 89 6.99 11.86 18.31
C ALA A 89 8.00 11.05 19.12
N SER A 90 8.56 10.03 18.51
CA SER A 90 9.78 9.37 18.98
C SER A 90 10.91 9.92 18.13
N TRP A 91 11.62 10.91 18.67
CA TRP A 91 12.92 11.35 18.16
C TRP A 91 14.00 10.34 18.57
#